data_AF-A0A960RUX2-F1
#
_entry.id   AF-A0A960RUX2-F1
#
_cell.length_a   1.000
_cell.length_b   1.000
_cell.length_c   1.000
_cell.angle_alpha   90.00
_cell.angle_beta   90.00
_cell.angle_gamma   90.00
#
_symmetry.space_group_name_H-M   'P 1'
#
loop_
_entity.id
_entity.type
_entity.pdbx_description
1 polymer ?
#
loop_
_entity_poly.entity_id
_entity_poly.type
_entity_poly.pdbx_seq_one_letter_code
_entity_poly.pdbx_strand_id
1 'polypeptide(L)'
;MIIAQVTQTEVALYSMLILASFFLLFGFFVYFFWLGRGKPPLSPYSGRPLRLAIDIHYMTQEKVLRYLHYDIRQYDNRIFDFKKAAFCRETGRIFQNCVSWTGKIKLDWSFLNKRYPGNYVSWGSLTDEQKEEIRARHETLEGFQTMRSSPSPAPMAIEGEYAFAKPGPLYVDLTTKVLLGWKAVPGTELEVLIVQKPKRYF
;
A
#
# COMPACT_ATOMS: atom_id res chain seq x y z
N MET A 1 23.15 -14.34 62.45
CA MET A 1 22.47 -14.73 61.20
C MET A 1 20.99 -14.46 61.40
N ILE A 2 20.49 -13.30 60.93
CA ILE A 2 19.08 -12.96 61.10
C ILE A 2 18.33 -13.67 59.97
N ILE A 3 17.65 -14.77 60.31
CA ILE A 3 16.69 -15.40 59.40
C ILE A 3 15.47 -14.48 59.43
N ALA A 4 15.19 -13.80 58.33
CA ALA A 4 14.00 -12.97 58.21
C ALA A 4 12.76 -13.84 58.48
N GLN A 5 11.95 -13.46 59.47
CA GLN A 5 10.73 -14.18 59.82
C GLN A 5 9.67 -13.87 58.78
N VAL A 6 9.55 -14.74 57.77
CA VAL A 6 8.54 -14.61 56.72
C VAL A 6 7.16 -14.87 57.31
N THR A 7 6.29 -13.88 57.22
CA THR A 7 4.89 -13.98 57.67
C THR A 7 4.05 -14.71 56.63
N GLN A 8 3.03 -15.47 57.05
CA GLN A 8 2.13 -16.16 56.11
C GLN A 8 1.42 -15.21 55.14
N THR A 9 1.18 -13.97 55.57
CA THR A 9 0.65 -12.87 54.76
C THR A 9 1.58 -12.49 53.61
N GLU A 10 2.89 -12.42 53.85
CA GLU A 10 3.87 -12.15 52.79
C GLU A 10 3.92 -13.28 51.78
N VAL A 11 3.91 -14.54 52.23
CA VAL A 11 3.85 -15.70 51.32
C VAL A 11 2.61 -15.63 50.44
N ALA A 12 1.44 -15.37 51.03
CA ALA A 12 0.18 -15.27 50.28
C ALA A 12 0.20 -14.13 49.25
N LEU A 13 0.71 -12.94 49.62
CA LEU A 13 0.85 -11.80 48.72
C LEU A 13 1.82 -12.09 47.56
N TYR A 14 2.99 -12.66 47.84
CA TYR A 14 3.94 -13.05 46.81
C TYR A 14 3.37 -14.12 45.88
N SER A 15 2.69 -15.14 46.41
CA SER A 15 2.00 -16.15 45.60
C SER A 15 0.92 -15.55 44.71
N MET A 16 0.09 -14.62 45.23
CA MET A 16 -0.91 -13.91 44.43
C MET A 16 -0.27 -13.05 43.33
N LEU A 17 0.84 -12.37 43.63
CA LEU A 17 1.54 -11.54 42.66
C LEU A 17 2.18 -12.38 41.55
N ILE A 18 2.80 -13.50 41.88
CA ILE A 18 3.32 -14.47 40.90
C ILE A 18 2.17 -14.98 40.04
N LEU A 19 1.06 -15.39 40.64
CA LEU A 19 -0.11 -15.91 39.92
C LEU A 19 -0.69 -14.84 38.96
N ALA A 20 -0.84 -13.61 39.44
CA ALA A 20 -1.32 -12.49 38.63
C ALA A 20 -0.37 -12.18 37.46
N SER A 21 0.94 -12.18 37.70
CA SER A 21 1.95 -11.98 36.65
C SER A 21 1.88 -13.08 35.58
N PHE A 22 1.67 -14.33 35.99
CA PHE A 22 1.49 -15.46 35.08
C PHE A 22 0.24 -15.29 34.22
N PHE A 23 -0.91 -14.94 34.82
CA PHE A 23 -2.13 -14.73 34.05
C PHE A 23 -2.05 -13.52 33.11
N LEU A 24 -1.37 -12.45 33.50
CA LEU A 24 -1.12 -11.30 32.63
C LEU A 24 -0.24 -11.67 31.44
N LEU A 25 0.88 -12.37 31.67
CA LEU A 25 1.78 -12.83 30.61
C LEU A 25 1.08 -13.85 29.70
N PHE A 26 0.31 -14.76 30.27
CA PHE A 26 -0.47 -15.73 29.52
C PHE A 26 -1.57 -15.05 28.68
N GLY A 27 -2.29 -14.10 29.24
CA GLY A 27 -3.28 -13.30 28.52
C GLY A 27 -2.64 -12.52 27.37
N PHE A 28 -1.48 -11.91 27.60
CA PHE A 28 -0.70 -11.24 26.57
C PHE A 28 -0.26 -12.22 25.47
N PHE A 29 0.27 -13.39 25.84
CA PHE A 29 0.65 -14.44 24.90
C PHE A 29 -0.54 -14.87 24.03
N VAL A 30 -1.69 -15.19 24.64
CA VAL A 30 -2.91 -15.59 23.90
C VAL A 30 -3.36 -14.48 22.97
N TYR A 31 -3.35 -13.22 23.42
CA TYR A 31 -3.71 -12.06 22.60
C TYR A 31 -2.81 -11.91 21.36
N PHE A 32 -1.48 -11.96 21.54
CA PHE A 32 -0.53 -11.86 20.43
C PHE A 32 -0.55 -13.09 19.51
N PHE A 33 -0.75 -14.28 20.06
CA PHE A 33 -0.93 -15.51 19.29
C PHE A 33 -2.17 -15.44 18.40
N TRP A 34 -3.29 -14.94 18.95
CA TRP A 34 -4.52 -14.76 18.18
C TRP A 34 -4.37 -13.68 17.11
N LEU A 35 -3.66 -12.59 17.41
CA LEU A 35 -3.30 -11.57 16.41
C LEU A 35 -2.50 -12.13 15.24
N GLY A 36 -1.67 -13.16 15.45
CA GLY A 36 -0.84 -13.79 14.41
C GLY A 36 -1.61 -14.68 13.43
N ARG A 37 -2.83 -15.15 13.78
CA ARG A 37 -3.65 -16.06 12.96
C ARG A 37 -4.51 -15.39 11.89
N GLY A 38 -4.26 -14.11 11.60
CA GLY A 38 -5.00 -13.38 10.56
C GLY A 38 -4.81 -14.02 9.18
N LYS A 39 -5.85 -13.97 8.34
CA LYS A 39 -5.72 -14.32 6.91
C LYS A 39 -4.63 -13.45 6.27
N PRO A 40 -3.85 -13.98 5.33
CA PRO A 40 -2.87 -13.17 4.62
C PRO A 40 -3.59 -12.01 3.90
N PRO A 41 -3.03 -10.80 3.97
CA PRO A 41 -3.58 -9.63 3.31
C PRO A 41 -3.56 -9.83 1.80
N LEU A 42 -4.68 -9.55 1.13
CA LEU A 42 -4.82 -9.80 -0.31
C LEU A 42 -4.70 -8.50 -1.11
N SER A 43 -4.11 -8.60 -2.29
CA SER A 43 -4.04 -7.52 -3.27
C SER A 43 -5.45 -7.16 -3.78
N PRO A 44 -5.83 -5.87 -3.79
CA PRO A 44 -7.12 -5.41 -4.33
C PRO A 44 -7.35 -5.82 -5.79
N TYR A 45 -6.26 -6.00 -6.55
CA TYR A 45 -6.32 -6.30 -7.98
C TYR A 45 -6.40 -7.79 -8.28
N SER A 46 -5.49 -8.58 -7.70
CA SER A 46 -5.31 -9.98 -8.08
C SER A 46 -5.97 -10.95 -7.11
N GLY A 47 -6.40 -10.48 -5.92
CA GLY A 47 -6.82 -11.35 -4.83
C GLY A 47 -5.70 -12.26 -4.30
N ARG A 48 -4.44 -12.01 -4.67
CA ARG A 48 -3.27 -12.80 -4.26
C ARG A 48 -2.61 -12.20 -3.01
N PRO A 49 -1.88 -13.01 -2.21
CA PRO A 49 -1.22 -12.53 -1.00
C PRO A 49 -0.23 -11.40 -1.27
N LEU A 50 -0.29 -10.35 -0.44
CA LEU A 50 0.70 -9.29 -0.40
C LEU A 50 1.90 -9.70 0.45
N ARG A 51 3.07 -9.19 0.09
CA ARG A 51 4.32 -9.32 0.86
C ARG A 51 4.79 -7.96 1.32
N LEU A 52 5.61 -7.92 2.37
CA LEU A 52 6.21 -6.68 2.82
C LEU A 52 7.23 -6.21 1.79
N ALA A 53 7.25 -4.91 1.49
CA ALA A 53 8.16 -4.37 0.48
C ALA A 53 9.63 -4.42 0.94
N ILE A 54 9.88 -4.56 2.26
CA ILE A 54 11.22 -4.80 2.81
C ILE A 54 11.86 -6.10 2.29
N ASP A 55 11.06 -7.08 1.89
CA ASP A 55 11.54 -8.38 1.39
C ASP A 55 12.02 -8.30 -0.07
N ILE A 56 11.84 -7.15 -0.73
CA ILE A 56 12.34 -6.90 -2.08
C ILE A 56 13.87 -6.83 -2.04
N HIS A 57 14.55 -7.39 -3.03
CA HIS A 57 16.02 -7.32 -3.11
C HIS A 57 16.53 -5.87 -3.07
N TYR A 58 17.58 -5.60 -2.30
CA TYR A 58 18.12 -4.25 -2.07
C TYR A 58 18.38 -3.47 -3.37
N MET A 59 19.03 -4.10 -4.36
CA MET A 59 19.32 -3.46 -5.65
C MET A 59 18.05 -3.04 -6.41
N THR A 60 16.95 -3.77 -6.22
CA THR A 60 15.65 -3.44 -6.82
C THR A 60 15.00 -2.28 -6.06
N GLN A 61 15.09 -2.24 -4.73
CA GLN A 61 14.63 -1.10 -3.94
C GLN A 61 15.38 0.18 -4.34
N GLU A 62 16.70 0.10 -4.52
CA GLU A 62 17.52 1.24 -4.96
C GLU A 62 17.07 1.79 -6.33
N LYS A 63 16.76 0.92 -7.30
CA LYS A 63 16.21 1.34 -8.61
C LYS A 63 14.89 2.09 -8.48
N VAL A 64 13.99 1.63 -7.61
CA VAL A 64 12.71 2.32 -7.33
C VAL A 64 12.97 3.71 -6.74
N LEU A 65 13.88 3.80 -5.76
CA LEU A 65 14.25 5.08 -5.14
C LEU A 65 14.86 6.04 -6.16
N ARG A 66 15.78 5.56 -7.00
CA ARG A 66 16.39 6.34 -8.08
C ARG A 66 15.33 6.83 -9.08
N TYR A 67 14.41 5.97 -9.49
CA TYR A 67 13.32 6.34 -10.41
C TYR A 67 12.44 7.46 -9.84
N LEU A 68 12.01 7.33 -8.59
CA LEU A 68 11.19 8.37 -7.93
C LEU A 68 11.96 9.69 -7.76
N HIS A 69 13.24 9.62 -7.42
CA HIS A 69 14.07 10.79 -7.15
C HIS A 69 14.51 11.53 -8.41
N TYR A 70 14.99 10.81 -9.42
CA TYR A 70 15.63 11.41 -10.59
C TYR A 70 14.68 11.60 -11.76
N ASP A 71 13.73 10.69 -11.98
CA ASP A 71 12.90 10.71 -13.19
C ASP A 71 11.55 11.39 -12.94
N ILE A 72 10.93 11.16 -11.78
CA ILE A 72 9.61 11.72 -11.48
C ILE A 72 9.68 13.12 -10.86
N ARG A 73 10.58 13.37 -9.90
CA ARG A 73 10.86 14.71 -9.30
C ARG A 73 9.63 15.53 -8.87
N GLN A 74 8.57 14.89 -8.35
CA GLN A 74 7.35 15.59 -7.93
C GLN A 74 7.11 15.46 -6.44
N TYR A 75 6.65 16.55 -5.81
CA TYR A 75 6.32 16.61 -4.38
C TYR A 75 5.31 15.52 -3.98
N ASP A 76 4.31 15.30 -4.82
CA ASP A 76 3.28 14.29 -4.56
C ASP A 76 3.81 12.87 -4.79
N ASN A 77 4.96 12.68 -5.42
CA ASN A 77 5.61 11.38 -5.71
C ASN A 77 6.92 11.19 -4.95
N ARG A 78 6.92 11.56 -3.67
CA ARG A 78 8.08 11.41 -2.78
C ARG A 78 8.52 9.95 -2.65
N ILE A 79 9.80 9.81 -2.35
CA ILE A 79 10.36 8.57 -1.80
C ILE A 79 9.56 8.16 -0.56
N PHE A 80 9.29 6.86 -0.44
CA PHE A 80 8.57 6.27 0.68
C PHE A 80 9.43 5.23 1.40
N ASP A 81 9.03 4.88 2.62
CA ASP A 81 9.68 3.86 3.43
C ASP A 81 9.18 2.46 3.06
N PHE A 82 10.09 1.58 2.59
CA PHE A 82 9.80 0.18 2.26
C PHE A 82 9.29 -0.62 3.47
N LYS A 83 9.63 -0.23 4.71
CA LYS A 83 9.09 -0.85 5.93
C LYS A 83 7.59 -0.59 6.10
N LYS A 84 7.10 0.51 5.52
CA LYS A 84 5.69 0.91 5.57
C LYS A 84 4.89 0.53 4.32
N ALA A 85 5.52 -0.18 3.38
CA ALA A 85 4.94 -0.54 2.11
C ALA A 85 4.79 -2.06 1.96
N ALA A 86 3.88 -2.46 1.09
CA ALA A 86 3.67 -3.85 0.68
C ALA A 86 3.69 -3.95 -0.83
N PHE A 87 3.96 -5.14 -1.37
CA PHE A 87 3.91 -5.38 -2.80
C PHE A 87 3.18 -6.68 -3.13
N CYS A 88 2.58 -6.72 -4.32
CA CYS A 88 2.02 -7.94 -4.90
C CYS A 88 3.04 -8.52 -5.89
N ARG A 89 3.43 -9.78 -5.70
CA ARG A 89 4.45 -10.43 -6.55
C ARG A 89 3.96 -10.62 -7.99
N GLU A 90 2.68 -10.88 -8.15
CA GLU A 90 2.06 -11.21 -9.43
C GLU A 90 1.87 -9.96 -10.30
N THR A 91 1.47 -8.83 -9.70
CA THR A 91 1.29 -7.57 -10.45
C THR A 91 2.54 -6.70 -10.44
N GLY A 92 3.44 -6.87 -9.48
CA GLY A 92 4.62 -6.00 -9.28
C GLY A 92 4.30 -4.69 -8.56
N ARG A 93 3.04 -4.43 -8.20
CA ARG A 93 2.59 -3.15 -7.65
C ARG A 93 3.02 -2.97 -6.20
N ILE A 94 3.64 -1.82 -5.93
CA ILE A 94 4.01 -1.40 -4.57
C ILE A 94 2.94 -0.46 -4.02
N PHE A 95 2.30 -0.89 -2.94
CA PHE A 95 1.35 -0.10 -2.17
C PHE A 95 2.07 0.57 -1.01
N GLN A 96 2.05 1.91 -1.02
CA GLN A 96 2.74 2.73 -0.03
C GLN A 96 1.87 2.92 1.22
N ASN A 97 2.52 3.11 2.37
CA ASN A 97 1.87 3.47 3.65
C ASN A 97 0.71 2.56 4.06
N CYS A 98 0.79 1.27 3.75
CA CYS A 98 -0.24 0.29 4.04
C CYS A 98 0.13 -0.69 5.16
N VAL A 99 1.33 -0.57 5.75
CA VAL A 99 1.74 -1.42 6.89
C VAL A 99 1.53 -0.66 8.20
N SER A 100 0.79 -1.26 9.14
CA SER A 100 0.60 -0.70 10.48
C SER A 100 1.82 -0.88 11.37
N TRP A 101 1.87 -0.19 12.51
CA TRP A 101 2.98 -0.28 13.47
C TRP A 101 3.25 -1.72 13.99
N THR A 102 2.23 -2.58 14.01
CA THR A 102 2.34 -4.02 14.35
C THR A 102 2.87 -4.89 13.19
N GLY A 103 3.26 -4.32 12.06
CA GLY A 103 3.73 -5.05 10.88
C GLY A 103 2.62 -5.65 10.00
N LYS A 104 1.34 -5.45 10.36
CA LYS A 104 0.20 -5.95 9.56
C LYS A 104 -0.06 -5.06 8.35
N ILE A 105 -0.21 -5.66 7.17
CA ILE A 105 -0.64 -4.95 5.95
C ILE A 105 -2.15 -4.72 6.03
N LYS A 106 -2.56 -3.46 5.95
CA LYS A 106 -3.94 -2.98 5.87
C LYS A 106 -4.12 -2.27 4.54
N LEU A 107 -4.65 -3.00 3.55
CA LEU A 107 -4.89 -2.48 2.22
C LEU A 107 -6.33 -2.76 1.80
N ASP A 108 -6.97 -1.73 1.27
CA ASP A 108 -8.33 -1.72 0.73
C ASP A 108 -8.36 -0.78 -0.48
N TRP A 109 -9.44 -0.78 -1.27
CA TRP A 109 -9.57 0.07 -2.45
C TRP A 109 -9.50 1.58 -2.17
N SER A 110 -9.62 2.02 -0.90
CA SER A 110 -9.41 3.42 -0.55
C SER A 110 -7.94 3.86 -0.68
N PHE A 111 -7.01 2.95 -1.00
CA PHE A 111 -5.60 3.29 -1.23
C PHE A 111 -5.42 4.38 -2.29
N LEU A 112 -6.29 4.46 -3.30
CA LEU A 112 -6.26 5.54 -4.31
C LEU A 112 -6.45 6.91 -3.63
N ASN A 113 -7.49 7.04 -2.80
CA ASN A 113 -7.79 8.27 -2.07
C ASN A 113 -6.80 8.57 -0.94
N LYS A 114 -6.23 7.53 -0.31
CA LYS A 114 -5.12 7.70 0.64
C LYS A 114 -3.85 8.19 -0.06
N ARG A 115 -3.65 7.82 -1.33
CA ARG A 115 -2.49 8.22 -2.13
C ARG A 115 -2.59 9.68 -2.56
N TYR A 116 -3.75 10.09 -3.05
CA TYR A 116 -4.10 11.48 -3.35
C TYR A 116 -5.63 11.58 -3.32
N PRO A 117 -6.25 12.52 -2.58
CA PRO A 117 -7.71 12.62 -2.51
C PRO A 117 -8.35 12.99 -3.87
N GLY A 118 -9.41 12.29 -4.27
CA GLY A 118 -10.15 12.61 -5.49
C GLY A 118 -11.33 11.66 -5.77
N ASN A 119 -12.02 11.88 -6.88
CA ASN A 119 -13.08 10.98 -7.36
C ASN A 119 -12.61 10.23 -8.61
N TYR A 120 -11.88 9.15 -8.38
CA TYR A 120 -11.20 8.41 -9.45
C TYR A 120 -12.11 7.47 -10.21
N VAL A 121 -12.06 7.59 -11.54
CA VAL A 121 -12.66 6.66 -12.50
C VAL A 121 -11.58 6.03 -13.40
N SER A 122 -11.86 4.85 -13.95
CA SER A 122 -10.97 4.19 -14.91
C SER A 122 -10.80 5.03 -16.19
N TRP A 123 -9.57 5.12 -16.71
CA TRP A 123 -9.29 5.77 -18.00
C TRP A 123 -10.10 5.18 -19.16
N GLY A 124 -10.31 3.86 -19.14
CA GLY A 124 -11.00 3.13 -20.20
C GLY A 124 -12.50 3.38 -20.26
N SER A 125 -13.10 3.86 -19.17
CA SER A 125 -14.54 4.20 -19.14
C SER A 125 -14.84 5.58 -19.69
N LEU A 126 -13.81 6.35 -20.07
CA LEU A 126 -13.97 7.71 -20.56
C LEU A 126 -14.37 7.73 -22.04
N THR A 127 -15.18 8.71 -22.41
CA THR A 127 -15.45 9.05 -23.81
C THR A 127 -14.18 9.60 -24.47
N ASP A 128 -14.12 9.56 -25.79
CA ASP A 128 -12.94 10.05 -26.50
C ASP A 128 -12.79 11.58 -26.37
N GLU A 129 -13.88 12.34 -26.30
CA GLU A 129 -13.82 13.77 -25.99
C GLU A 129 -13.19 14.05 -24.62
N GLN A 130 -13.58 13.27 -23.60
CA GLN A 130 -12.99 13.40 -22.26
C GLN A 130 -11.51 13.05 -22.26
N LYS A 131 -11.10 11.98 -22.97
CA LYS A 131 -9.69 11.59 -23.09
C LYS A 131 -8.87 12.70 -23.74
N GLU A 132 -9.38 13.31 -24.80
CA GLU A 132 -8.71 14.44 -25.46
C GLU A 132 -8.61 15.66 -24.54
N GLU A 133 -9.69 16.00 -23.82
CA GLU A 133 -9.67 17.10 -22.85
C GLU A 133 -8.60 16.88 -21.77
N ILE A 134 -8.49 15.65 -21.25
CA ILE A 134 -7.47 15.30 -20.26
C ILE A 134 -6.08 15.35 -20.88
N ARG A 135 -5.87 14.75 -22.06
CA ARG A 135 -4.58 14.78 -22.79
C ARG A 135 -4.07 16.20 -22.97
N ALA A 136 -4.93 17.12 -23.40
CA ALA A 136 -4.55 18.52 -23.62
C ALA A 136 -4.05 19.22 -22.34
N ARG A 137 -4.57 18.84 -21.16
CA ARG A 137 -4.20 19.42 -19.87
C ARG A 137 -2.90 18.86 -19.27
N HIS A 138 -2.38 17.75 -19.80
CA HIS A 138 -1.15 17.13 -19.33
C HIS A 138 0.01 17.36 -20.32
N GLU A 139 1.25 17.29 -19.84
CA GLU A 139 2.44 17.38 -20.70
C GLU A 139 2.60 16.12 -21.53
N THR A 140 2.53 14.97 -20.88
CA THR A 140 2.62 13.66 -21.50
C THR A 140 1.83 12.65 -20.68
N LEU A 141 1.31 11.61 -21.34
CA LEU A 141 0.75 10.41 -20.69
C LEU A 141 1.71 9.22 -20.76
N GLU A 142 2.96 9.45 -21.18
CA GLU A 142 3.96 8.42 -21.35
C GLU A 142 4.22 7.65 -20.04
N GLY A 143 4.34 6.33 -20.19
CA GLY A 143 4.52 5.39 -19.10
C GLY A 143 3.24 5.01 -18.34
N PHE A 144 2.08 5.61 -18.66
CA PHE A 144 0.78 5.14 -18.17
C PHE A 144 0.12 4.19 -19.16
N GLN A 145 -0.77 3.33 -18.64
CA GLN A 145 -1.58 2.44 -19.45
C GLN A 145 -2.80 3.17 -20.02
N THR A 146 -2.72 3.58 -21.28
CA THR A 146 -3.84 4.22 -21.98
C THR A 146 -4.55 3.31 -22.97
N MET A 147 -3.96 2.16 -23.32
CA MET A 147 -4.43 1.28 -24.40
C MET A 147 -5.30 0.14 -23.88
N ARG A 148 -4.85 -0.54 -22.84
CA ARG A 148 -5.58 -1.65 -22.19
C ARG A 148 -6.11 -1.18 -20.83
N SER A 149 -7.27 -0.52 -20.85
CA SER A 149 -7.91 -0.02 -19.64
C SER A 149 -9.35 -0.50 -19.52
N SER A 150 -9.79 -0.74 -18.28
CA SER A 150 -11.12 -1.24 -17.99
C SER A 150 -12.21 -0.26 -18.46
N PRO A 151 -13.26 -0.75 -19.15
CA PRO A 151 -14.42 0.08 -19.52
C PRO A 151 -15.31 0.39 -18.31
N SER A 152 -15.16 -0.35 -17.21
CA SER A 152 -15.91 -0.13 -15.98
C SER A 152 -15.40 1.13 -15.25
N PRO A 153 -16.27 2.09 -14.90
CA PRO A 153 -15.83 3.36 -14.33
C PRO A 153 -15.29 3.21 -12.90
N ALA A 154 -15.89 2.34 -12.09
CA ALA A 154 -15.49 2.14 -10.71
C ALA A 154 -14.15 1.37 -10.63
N PRO A 155 -13.10 1.89 -9.97
CA PRO A 155 -11.81 1.20 -9.86
C PRO A 155 -11.88 -0.21 -9.31
N MET A 156 -12.80 -0.44 -8.36
CA MET A 156 -13.01 -1.74 -7.72
C MET A 156 -13.70 -2.78 -8.60
N ALA A 157 -14.35 -2.35 -9.69
CA ALA A 157 -15.02 -3.23 -10.64
C ALA A 157 -14.08 -3.71 -11.75
N ILE A 158 -12.76 -3.53 -11.57
CA ILE A 158 -11.77 -3.90 -12.57
C ILE A 158 -11.79 -5.41 -12.85
N GLU A 159 -11.83 -5.74 -14.14
CA GLU A 159 -11.78 -7.11 -14.63
C GLU A 159 -10.34 -7.63 -14.63
N GLY A 160 -10.19 -8.95 -14.49
CA GLY A 160 -8.88 -9.60 -14.34
C GLY A 160 -7.88 -9.22 -15.44
N GLU A 161 -8.32 -9.16 -16.70
CA GLU A 161 -7.45 -8.83 -17.84
C GLU A 161 -6.76 -7.46 -17.70
N TYR A 162 -7.47 -6.44 -17.20
CA TYR A 162 -6.91 -5.11 -16.96
C TYR A 162 -6.15 -5.05 -15.65
N ALA A 163 -6.57 -5.82 -14.64
CA ALA A 163 -5.88 -5.92 -13.37
C ALA A 163 -4.46 -6.50 -13.50
N PHE A 164 -4.20 -7.34 -14.50
CA PHE A 164 -2.85 -7.91 -14.77
C PHE A 164 -2.08 -7.17 -15.87
N ALA A 165 -2.63 -6.10 -16.46
CA ALA A 165 -1.91 -5.30 -17.44
C ALA A 165 -0.68 -4.62 -16.81
N LYS A 166 0.39 -4.48 -17.62
CA LYS A 166 1.62 -3.73 -17.31
C LYS A 166 1.89 -2.68 -18.41
N PRO A 167 2.03 -1.38 -18.08
CA PRO A 167 1.76 -0.80 -16.77
C PRO A 167 0.33 -1.05 -16.31
N GLY A 168 0.10 -0.99 -15.00
CA GLY A 168 -1.20 -1.14 -14.39
C GLY A 168 -2.18 -0.03 -14.75
N PRO A 169 -3.43 -0.11 -14.27
CA PRO A 169 -4.50 0.78 -14.68
C PRO A 169 -4.22 2.25 -14.41
N LEU A 170 -4.73 3.11 -15.30
CA LEU A 170 -4.75 4.55 -15.14
C LEU A 170 -6.11 5.00 -14.63
N TYR A 171 -6.12 5.85 -13.61
CA TYR A 171 -7.32 6.48 -13.07
C TYR A 171 -7.26 7.99 -13.22
N VAL A 172 -8.43 8.61 -13.36
CA VAL A 172 -8.57 10.05 -13.50
C VAL A 172 -9.64 10.56 -12.56
N ASP A 173 -9.36 11.67 -11.90
CA ASP A 173 -10.40 12.50 -11.31
C ASP A 173 -10.94 13.45 -12.38
N LEU A 174 -12.21 13.29 -12.78
CA LEU A 174 -12.81 14.09 -13.84
C LEU A 174 -12.94 15.58 -13.52
N THR A 175 -12.98 15.94 -12.24
CA THR A 175 -13.14 17.33 -11.79
C THR A 175 -11.80 18.05 -11.85
N THR A 176 -10.79 17.46 -11.19
CA THR A 176 -9.47 18.07 -11.05
C THR A 176 -8.53 17.74 -12.21
N LYS A 177 -8.91 16.75 -13.03
CA LYS A 177 -8.12 16.17 -14.12
C LYS A 177 -6.79 15.60 -13.64
N VAL A 178 -6.66 15.31 -12.35
CA VAL A 178 -5.49 14.64 -11.76
C VAL A 178 -5.49 13.17 -12.18
N LEU A 179 -4.33 12.70 -12.62
CA LEU A 179 -4.11 11.31 -12.96
C LEU A 179 -3.50 10.58 -11.77
N LEU A 180 -3.96 9.35 -11.57
CA LEU A 180 -3.37 8.41 -10.65
C LEU A 180 -3.14 7.11 -11.40
N GLY A 181 -1.90 6.75 -11.67
CA GLY A 181 -1.60 5.59 -12.51
C GLY A 181 -0.36 4.84 -12.07
N TRP A 182 -0.35 3.55 -12.38
CA TRP A 182 0.83 2.72 -12.18
C TRP A 182 1.84 2.98 -13.29
N LYS A 183 3.10 3.24 -12.91
CA LYS A 183 4.22 3.30 -13.84
C LYS A 183 5.23 2.20 -13.50
N ALA A 184 5.73 1.53 -14.53
CA ALA A 184 6.77 0.53 -14.41
C ALA A 184 8.11 1.20 -14.04
N VAL A 185 8.83 0.61 -13.09
CA VAL A 185 10.16 1.08 -12.68
C VAL A 185 11.20 0.47 -13.62
N PRO A 186 11.99 1.28 -14.33
CA PRO A 186 12.95 0.81 -15.34
C PRO A 186 13.90 -0.27 -14.81
N GLY A 187 14.07 -1.35 -15.58
CA GLY A 187 14.95 -2.45 -15.24
C GLY A 187 14.51 -3.28 -14.02
N THR A 188 13.21 -3.27 -13.71
CA THR A 188 12.58 -4.10 -12.67
C THR A 188 11.18 -4.55 -13.11
N GLU A 189 10.62 -5.52 -12.41
CA GLU A 189 9.22 -5.97 -12.59
C GLU A 189 8.20 -5.15 -11.80
N LEU A 190 8.66 -4.14 -11.07
CA LEU A 190 7.86 -3.40 -10.09
C LEU A 190 7.17 -2.18 -10.70
N GLU A 191 6.05 -1.81 -10.09
CA GLU A 191 5.29 -0.62 -10.45
C GLU A 191 5.04 0.25 -9.22
N VAL A 192 5.06 1.56 -9.43
CA VAL A 192 4.74 2.56 -8.41
C VAL A 192 3.53 3.39 -8.83
N LEU A 193 2.71 3.75 -7.85
CA LEU A 193 1.52 4.58 -8.07
C LEU A 193 1.92 6.06 -8.10
N ILE A 194 1.86 6.63 -9.30
CA ILE A 194 2.27 8.01 -9.60
C ILE A 194 1.03 8.89 -9.69
N VAL A 195 1.11 10.04 -9.00
CA VAL A 195 0.19 11.16 -9.13
C VAL A 195 0.73 12.07 -10.22
N GLN A 196 -0.09 12.47 -11.19
CA GLN A 196 0.29 13.49 -12.16
C GLN A 196 -0.80 14.57 -12.23
N LYS A 197 -0.38 15.82 -12.00
CA LYS A 197 -1.25 17.00 -11.98
C LYS A 197 -1.24 17.68 -13.36
N PRO A 198 -2.33 18.34 -13.78
CA PRO A 198 -2.36 19.07 -15.04
C PRO A 198 -1.41 20.29 -15.01
N LYS A 199 -1.03 20.81 -16.19
CA LYS A 199 -0.04 21.90 -16.38
C LYS A 199 -0.31 23.18 -15.56
N ARG A 200 -1.59 23.49 -15.28
CA ARG A 200 -2.03 24.68 -14.54
C ARG A 200 -2.89 24.27 -13.35
N TYR A 201 -2.28 23.55 -12.42
CA TYR A 201 -2.95 23.05 -11.23
C TYR A 201 -2.69 23.94 -10.01
N PHE A 202 -3.21 25.17 -10.03
CA PHE A 202 -3.25 26.10 -8.89
C PHE A 202 -4.36 27.12 -9.11
#